data_AF-A0A8J7BE79-F1
#
_entry.id   AF-A0A8J7BE79-F1
#
_cell.length_a   1.000
_cell.length_b   1.000
_cell.length_c   1.000
_cell.angle_alpha   90.00
_cell.angle_beta   90.00
_cell.angle_gamma   90.00
#
_symmetry.space_group_name_H-M   'P 1'
#
loop_
_entity.id
_entity.type
_entity.pdbx_description
1 polymer ?
#
loop_
_entity_poly.entity_id
_entity_poly.type
_entity_poly.pdbx_seq_one_letter_code
_entity_poly.pdbx_strand_id
1 'polypeptide(L)'
;MKGIATSLGILLTAATATWSLNLPLQAVTLADGTVYFVQPPRLVKATTTQSATYAWSATYYFTLDVPENAGEPLQKVTIAQREGIDALRYDLKDTQAFVGEPRGKRQAVALSEVIGDRKTRTVSVAFDPPIPPGQTVTVGLRPVRNPNIGGVYLFGVTAFPVGEKAHGQFLGFGRLHFYDSRDAWFLRDRWFR
;
A
#
# COMPACT_ATOMS: atom_id res chain seq x y z
N MET A 1 -56.13 -28.44 -60.04
CA MET A 1 -54.85 -27.71 -59.99
C MET A 1 -54.92 -26.66 -58.89
N LYS A 2 -54.05 -26.79 -57.86
CA LYS A 2 -53.59 -25.76 -56.87
C LYS A 2 -54.70 -25.14 -55.98
N GLY A 3 -54.77 -25.37 -54.65
CA GLY A 3 -53.78 -25.15 -53.58
C GLY A 3 -53.87 -23.68 -53.14
N ILE A 4 -54.18 -23.29 -51.88
CA ILE A 4 -53.28 -23.16 -50.70
C ILE A 4 -54.13 -22.37 -49.66
N ALA A 5 -54.52 -22.92 -48.50
CA ALA A 5 -53.81 -22.96 -47.21
C ALA A 5 -53.54 -21.58 -46.55
N THR A 6 -54.29 -21.34 -45.48
CA THR A 6 -54.19 -20.26 -44.48
C THR A 6 -52.89 -20.37 -43.66
N SER A 7 -52.21 -19.26 -43.38
CA SER A 7 -51.23 -19.19 -42.29
C SER A 7 -51.23 -17.83 -41.59
N LEU A 8 -51.58 -17.85 -40.31
CA LEU A 8 -51.37 -16.75 -39.36
C LEU A 8 -49.87 -16.67 -39.04
N GLY A 9 -49.27 -15.50 -39.22
CA GLY A 9 -47.92 -15.20 -38.72
C GLY A 9 -47.95 -14.80 -37.25
N ILE A 10 -47.33 -15.61 -36.39
CA ILE A 10 -47.00 -15.23 -35.01
C ILE A 10 -45.57 -14.69 -35.02
N LEU A 11 -45.40 -13.40 -34.75
CA LEU A 11 -44.10 -12.78 -34.51
C LEU A 11 -43.68 -13.06 -33.06
N LEU A 12 -42.67 -13.92 -32.88
CA LEU A 12 -41.93 -14.02 -31.61
C LEU A 12 -40.84 -12.95 -31.59
N THR A 13 -41.05 -11.88 -30.81
CA THR A 13 -39.96 -11.00 -30.38
C THR A 13 -39.27 -11.60 -29.16
N ALA A 14 -38.07 -12.14 -29.34
CA ALA A 14 -37.21 -12.57 -28.26
C ALA A 14 -36.47 -11.36 -27.66
N ALA A 15 -36.88 -10.94 -26.46
CA ALA A 15 -36.15 -9.95 -25.66
C ALA A 15 -34.97 -10.65 -24.96
N THR A 16 -33.75 -10.43 -25.44
CA THR A 16 -32.54 -10.89 -24.74
C THR A 16 -32.23 -9.93 -23.59
N ALA A 17 -32.71 -10.25 -22.39
CA ALA A 17 -32.23 -9.64 -21.16
C ALA A 17 -30.81 -10.16 -20.88
N THR A 18 -29.79 -9.36 -21.17
CA THR A 18 -28.41 -9.66 -20.77
C THR A 18 -28.32 -9.52 -19.24
N TRP A 19 -28.42 -10.65 -18.55
CA TRP A 19 -28.10 -10.72 -17.12
C TRP A 19 -26.60 -10.54 -16.97
N SER A 20 -26.19 -9.39 -16.44
CA SER A 20 -24.81 -9.16 -15.99
C SER A 20 -24.53 -10.11 -14.82
N LEU A 21 -23.79 -11.19 -15.08
CA LEU A 21 -23.27 -12.04 -14.02
C LEU A 21 -22.19 -11.26 -13.26
N ASN A 22 -22.59 -10.63 -12.15
CA ASN A 22 -21.67 -10.19 -11.10
C ASN A 22 -21.12 -11.44 -10.41
N LEU A 23 -20.10 -12.07 -10.99
CA LEU A 23 -19.34 -13.08 -10.28
C LEU A 23 -18.56 -12.35 -9.17
N PRO A 24 -18.77 -12.65 -7.88
CA PRO A 24 -17.91 -12.12 -6.84
C PRO A 24 -16.49 -12.58 -7.17
N LEU A 25 -15.55 -11.64 -7.19
CA LEU A 25 -14.13 -11.93 -7.38
C LEU A 25 -13.68 -12.74 -6.15
N GLN A 26 -13.79 -14.07 -6.23
CA GLN A 26 -13.47 -14.95 -5.12
C GLN A 26 -11.98 -14.86 -4.81
N ALA A 27 -11.67 -14.72 -3.53
CA ALA A 27 -10.36 -14.95 -2.92
C ALA A 27 -9.57 -16.03 -3.67
N VAL A 28 -8.32 -15.73 -4.07
CA VAL A 28 -7.41 -16.77 -4.55
C VAL A 28 -6.79 -17.43 -3.32
N THR A 29 -7.54 -18.37 -2.75
CA THR A 29 -7.03 -19.30 -1.75
C THR A 29 -6.57 -20.55 -2.49
N LEU A 30 -5.28 -20.85 -2.40
CA LEU A 30 -4.74 -22.09 -2.97
C LEU A 30 -5.26 -23.31 -2.21
N ALA A 31 -5.16 -24.48 -2.81
CA ALA A 31 -5.60 -25.74 -2.19
C ALA A 31 -4.92 -26.04 -0.84
N ASP A 32 -3.78 -25.41 -0.54
CA ASP A 32 -3.03 -25.52 0.71
C ASP A 32 -3.48 -24.53 1.81
N GLY A 33 -4.47 -23.69 1.51
CA GLY A 33 -5.01 -22.64 2.37
C GLY A 33 -4.24 -21.32 2.31
N THR A 34 -3.26 -21.17 1.42
CA THR A 34 -2.51 -19.92 1.28
C THR A 34 -3.33 -18.86 0.57
N VAL A 35 -3.45 -17.68 1.17
CA VAL A 35 -4.24 -16.55 0.65
C VAL A 35 -3.35 -15.57 -0.09
N TYR A 36 -3.78 -15.17 -1.28
CA TYR A 36 -3.10 -14.20 -2.15
C TYR A 36 -4.03 -13.03 -2.48
N PHE A 37 -3.42 -11.87 -2.77
CA PHE A 37 -4.13 -10.83 -3.50
C PHE A 37 -4.38 -11.28 -4.94
N VAL A 38 -5.57 -10.98 -5.47
CA VAL A 38 -5.88 -11.15 -6.90
C VAL A 38 -5.10 -10.12 -7.71
N GLN A 39 -5.25 -8.85 -7.36
CA GLN A 39 -4.38 -7.78 -7.81
C GLN A 39 -3.64 -7.19 -6.62
N PRO A 40 -2.31 -7.26 -6.58
CA PRO A 40 -1.58 -6.82 -5.41
C PRO A 40 -1.67 -5.29 -5.22
N PRO A 41 -1.57 -4.82 -3.97
CA PRO A 41 -1.34 -3.41 -3.67
C PRO A 41 -0.10 -2.88 -4.39
N ARG A 42 0.04 -1.56 -4.47
CA ARG A 42 1.19 -0.91 -5.10
C ARG A 42 1.79 0.12 -4.16
N LEU A 43 3.11 0.18 -4.12
CA LEU A 43 3.80 1.30 -3.46
C LEU A 43 3.77 2.50 -4.39
N VAL A 44 2.95 3.50 -4.07
CA VAL A 44 2.80 4.73 -4.85
C VAL A 44 3.96 5.68 -4.58
N LYS A 45 4.34 5.82 -3.30
CA LYS A 45 5.30 6.84 -2.89
C LYS A 45 6.00 6.49 -1.59
N ALA A 46 7.27 6.90 -1.50
CA ALA A 46 7.99 7.04 -0.24
C ALA A 46 8.51 8.47 -0.11
N THR A 47 8.26 9.13 1.03
CA THR A 47 8.73 10.50 1.30
C THR A 47 9.18 10.65 2.74
N THR A 48 9.97 11.69 3.01
CA THR A 48 10.31 12.11 4.36
C THR A 48 9.91 13.58 4.55
N THR A 49 9.47 13.93 5.76
CA THR A 49 9.23 15.34 6.14
C THR A 49 10.52 16.13 6.26
N GLN A 50 11.63 15.46 6.57
CA GLN A 50 12.96 16.06 6.76
C GLN A 50 14.00 15.18 6.07
N SER A 51 14.77 15.74 5.14
CA SER A 51 15.83 15.03 4.42
C SER A 51 17.24 15.39 4.91
N ALA A 52 17.39 16.27 5.89
CA ALA A 52 18.71 16.55 6.47
C ALA A 52 19.19 15.39 7.35
N THR A 53 20.47 15.04 7.29
CA THR A 53 21.09 14.13 8.27
C THR A 53 20.92 14.69 9.68
N TYR A 54 20.86 13.81 10.68
CA TYR A 54 20.69 14.14 12.10
C TYR A 54 19.37 14.83 12.51
N ALA A 55 18.37 14.98 11.61
CA ALA A 55 17.08 15.55 11.98
C ALA A 55 16.28 14.63 12.95
N TRP A 56 15.79 15.18 14.07
CA TRP A 56 15.11 14.44 15.15
C TRP A 56 13.58 14.34 15.00
N SER A 57 12.97 15.15 14.13
CA SER A 57 11.51 15.27 13.97
C SER A 57 11.01 14.80 12.60
N ALA A 58 11.74 13.88 11.97
CA ALA A 58 11.35 13.35 10.68
C ALA A 58 10.18 12.36 10.81
N THR A 59 9.43 12.20 9.73
CA THR A 59 8.46 11.13 9.54
C THR A 59 8.60 10.63 8.12
N TYR A 60 8.75 9.31 7.99
CA TYR A 60 8.86 8.64 6.70
C TYR A 60 7.49 8.09 6.32
N TYR A 61 6.94 8.59 5.22
CA TYR A 61 5.64 8.17 4.71
C TYR A 61 5.80 7.20 3.57
N PHE A 62 5.09 6.08 3.66
CA PHE A 62 4.92 5.08 2.62
C PHE A 62 3.46 5.05 2.24
N THR A 63 3.13 5.46 1.01
CA THR A 63 1.77 5.51 0.51
C THR A 63 1.54 4.33 -0.41
N LEU A 64 0.52 3.54 -0.09
CA LEU A 64 0.13 2.33 -0.78
C LEU A 64 -1.25 2.51 -1.38
N ASP A 65 -1.43 2.02 -2.60
CA ASP A 65 -2.73 1.89 -3.24
C ASP A 65 -3.18 0.44 -3.18
N VAL A 66 -4.33 0.18 -2.57
CA VAL A 66 -4.99 -1.13 -2.57
C VAL A 66 -6.06 -1.08 -3.67
N PRO A 67 -5.86 -1.76 -4.82
CA PRO A 67 -6.76 -1.62 -5.95
C PRO A 67 -8.14 -2.20 -5.63
N GLU A 68 -9.20 -1.72 -6.30
CA GLU A 68 -10.58 -2.20 -6.09
C GLU A 68 -10.73 -3.71 -6.34
N ASN A 69 -9.96 -4.24 -7.29
CA ASN A 69 -9.92 -5.66 -7.63
C ASN A 69 -8.80 -6.42 -6.88
N ALA A 70 -8.37 -5.94 -5.70
CA ALA A 70 -7.37 -6.64 -4.90
C ALA A 70 -7.82 -8.04 -4.46
N GLY A 71 -9.12 -8.30 -4.44
CA GLY A 71 -9.73 -9.55 -3.98
C GLY A 71 -9.77 -9.65 -2.46
N GLU A 72 -8.66 -9.31 -1.79
CA GLU A 72 -8.51 -9.38 -0.34
C GLU A 72 -8.14 -8.03 0.28
N PRO A 73 -8.62 -7.73 1.51
CA PRO A 73 -8.16 -6.58 2.28
C PRO A 73 -6.66 -6.67 2.64
N LEU A 74 -6.01 -5.51 2.74
CA LEU A 74 -4.64 -5.40 3.23
C LEU A 74 -4.64 -5.46 4.77
N GLN A 75 -4.10 -6.54 5.33
CA GLN A 75 -4.03 -6.75 6.78
C GLN A 75 -2.74 -6.19 7.39
N LYS A 76 -1.62 -6.36 6.69
CA LYS A 76 -0.30 -6.03 7.24
C LYS A 76 0.64 -5.56 6.16
N VAL A 77 1.52 -4.62 6.51
CA VAL A 77 2.65 -4.18 5.69
C VAL A 77 3.94 -4.36 6.48
N THR A 78 4.99 -4.81 5.80
CA THR A 78 6.35 -4.75 6.33
C THR A 78 7.20 -3.78 5.51
N ILE A 79 8.02 -3.01 6.21
CA ILE A 79 8.91 -2.00 5.65
C ILE A 79 10.31 -2.33 6.14
N ALA A 80 11.15 -2.86 5.25
CA ALA A 80 12.49 -3.31 5.58
C ALA A 80 13.54 -2.40 4.95
N GLN A 81 14.47 -1.86 5.74
CA GLN A 81 15.61 -1.13 5.20
C GLN A 81 16.57 -2.12 4.54
N ARG A 82 16.74 -2.00 3.21
CA ARG A 82 17.59 -2.90 2.40
C ARG A 82 18.93 -2.25 2.04
N GLU A 83 18.95 -0.93 1.88
CA GLU A 83 20.17 -0.15 1.62
C GLU A 83 20.25 1.08 2.53
N GLY A 84 21.44 1.67 2.59
CA GLY A 84 21.79 2.78 3.46
C GLY A 84 22.84 2.39 4.49
N ILE A 85 23.76 3.30 4.75
CA ILE A 85 24.95 3.05 5.59
C ILE A 85 24.54 2.82 7.05
N ASP A 86 23.65 3.67 7.56
CA ASP A 86 23.17 3.57 8.94
C ASP A 86 21.96 2.63 9.05
N ALA A 87 21.92 1.81 10.10
CA ALA A 87 20.71 1.10 10.49
C ALA A 87 19.78 2.04 11.28
N LEU A 88 18.63 2.37 10.69
CA LEU A 88 17.71 3.34 11.29
C LEU A 88 16.94 2.74 12.47
N ARG A 89 16.71 3.58 13.48
CA ARG A 89 15.91 3.24 14.67
C ARG A 89 14.60 4.00 14.62
N TYR A 90 13.51 3.32 14.92
CA TYR A 90 12.16 3.89 14.91
C TYR A 90 11.58 3.97 16.32
N ASP A 91 10.78 5.01 16.55
CA ASP A 91 9.83 5.04 17.64
C ASP A 91 8.54 4.36 17.17
N LEU A 92 8.34 3.11 17.60
CA LEU A 92 7.22 2.30 17.16
C LEU A 92 5.88 2.80 17.73
N LYS A 93 5.89 3.47 18.88
CA LYS A 93 4.66 4.00 19.51
C LYS A 93 4.10 5.19 18.75
N ASP A 94 4.97 5.94 18.07
CA ASP A 94 4.62 7.07 17.23
C ASP A 94 4.40 6.67 15.75
N THR A 95 4.28 5.37 15.47
CA THR A 95 3.88 4.90 14.15
C THR A 95 2.39 5.14 13.96
N GLN A 96 2.03 5.69 12.80
CA GLN A 96 0.65 6.05 12.48
C GLN A 96 0.28 5.57 11.09
N ALA A 97 -1.01 5.33 10.86
CA ALA A 97 -1.56 5.11 9.54
C ALA A 97 -2.82 5.93 9.32
N PHE A 98 -3.09 6.28 8.07
CA PHE A 98 -4.30 7.00 7.67
C PHE A 98 -4.64 6.75 6.21
N VAL A 99 -5.93 6.87 5.88
CA VAL A 99 -6.41 6.87 4.50
C VAL A 99 -6.07 8.22 3.85
N GLY A 100 -5.59 8.15 2.61
CA GLY A 100 -5.19 9.29 1.79
C GLY A 100 -3.68 9.54 1.75
N GLU A 101 -3.30 10.65 1.11
CA GLU A 101 -1.92 11.08 0.97
C GLU A 101 -1.39 11.84 2.19
N PRO A 102 -0.06 11.90 2.39
CA PRO A 102 0.54 12.70 3.46
C PRO A 102 0.12 14.16 3.45
N ARG A 103 -0.26 14.75 2.33
CA ARG A 103 -0.80 16.12 2.26
C ARG A 103 -2.30 16.06 1.96
N GLY A 104 -3.11 16.78 2.75
CA GLY A 104 -4.56 16.86 2.54
C GLY A 104 -5.38 16.32 3.72
N LYS A 105 -6.64 15.97 3.44
CA LYS A 105 -7.53 15.35 4.42
C LYS A 105 -7.03 13.94 4.75
N ARG A 106 -6.96 13.62 6.03
CA ARG A 106 -6.48 12.33 6.53
C ARG A 106 -7.54 11.74 7.46
N GLN A 107 -7.83 10.46 7.29
CA GLN A 107 -8.65 9.71 8.24
C GLN A 107 -7.76 8.67 8.91
N ALA A 108 -7.59 8.77 10.23
CA ALA A 108 -6.75 7.84 10.97
C ALA A 108 -7.25 6.39 10.81
N VAL A 109 -6.28 5.49 10.68
CA VAL A 109 -6.50 4.04 10.68
C VAL A 109 -5.94 3.49 11.97
N ALA A 110 -6.73 2.69 12.68
CA ALA A 110 -6.27 2.02 13.88
C ALA A 110 -5.30 0.87 13.53
N LEU A 111 -4.27 0.74 14.36
CA LEU A 111 -3.24 -0.28 14.24
C LEU A 111 -3.41 -1.27 15.39
N SER A 112 -3.51 -2.55 15.07
CA SER A 112 -3.53 -3.60 16.09
C SER A 112 -2.15 -3.89 16.64
N GLU A 113 -1.12 -3.80 15.79
CA GLU A 113 0.23 -4.17 16.16
C GLU A 113 1.29 -3.43 15.32
N VAL A 114 2.36 -2.98 16.00
CA VAL A 114 3.56 -2.44 15.35
C VAL A 114 4.79 -3.10 15.98
N ILE A 115 5.51 -3.91 15.20
CA ILE A 115 6.72 -4.63 15.64
C ILE A 115 7.92 -4.17 14.84
N GLY A 116 9.03 -3.89 15.52
CA GLY A 116 10.32 -3.64 14.89
C GLY A 116 11.33 -4.74 15.19
N ASP A 117 12.00 -5.25 14.15
CA ASP A 117 13.14 -6.14 14.27
C ASP A 117 14.41 -5.43 13.79
N ARG A 118 15.35 -5.21 14.72
CA ARG A 118 16.62 -4.55 14.43
C ARG A 118 17.59 -5.41 13.62
N LYS A 119 17.51 -6.74 13.71
CA LYS A 119 18.40 -7.64 12.97
C LYS A 119 18.07 -7.61 11.49
N THR A 120 16.78 -7.68 11.16
CA THR A 120 16.29 -7.61 9.77
C THR A 120 16.03 -6.18 9.30
N ARG A 121 16.15 -5.18 10.18
CA ARG A 121 15.84 -3.75 9.93
C ARG A 121 14.43 -3.55 9.38
N THR A 122 13.48 -4.31 9.92
CA THR A 122 12.09 -4.37 9.45
C THR A 122 11.14 -3.79 10.49
N VAL A 123 10.18 -3.00 10.04
CA VAL A 123 9.00 -2.63 10.82
C VAL A 123 7.77 -3.26 10.18
N SER A 124 7.02 -4.01 10.97
CA SER A 124 5.74 -4.63 10.61
C SER A 124 4.62 -3.81 11.21
N VAL A 125 3.61 -3.48 10.40
CA VAL A 125 2.44 -2.69 10.79
C VAL A 125 1.19 -3.46 10.40
N ALA A 126 0.37 -3.83 11.39
CA ALA A 126 -0.91 -4.51 11.19
C ALA A 126 -2.07 -3.54 11.40
N PHE A 127 -3.04 -3.57 10.49
CA PHE A 127 -4.23 -2.72 10.51
C PHE A 127 -5.39 -3.47 11.16
N ASP A 128 -6.17 -2.77 11.98
CA ASP A 128 -7.42 -3.29 12.53
C ASP A 128 -8.46 -2.18 12.65
N PRO A 129 -9.51 -2.17 11.79
CA PRO A 129 -9.82 -3.20 10.79
C PRO A 129 -8.80 -3.23 9.62
N PRO A 130 -8.67 -4.37 8.91
CA PRO A 130 -7.91 -4.45 7.66
C PRO A 130 -8.38 -3.41 6.63
N ILE A 131 -7.46 -2.91 5.81
CA ILE A 131 -7.78 -1.91 4.78
C ILE A 131 -8.48 -2.60 3.60
N PRO A 132 -9.74 -2.25 3.29
CA PRO A 132 -10.46 -2.90 2.21
C PRO A 132 -9.93 -2.46 0.83
N PRO A 133 -10.23 -3.25 -0.23
CA PRO A 133 -9.94 -2.87 -1.61
C PRO A 133 -10.49 -1.49 -1.99
N GLY A 134 -9.80 -0.80 -2.92
CA GLY A 134 -10.19 0.51 -3.43
C GLY A 134 -9.73 1.70 -2.57
N GLN A 135 -8.83 1.49 -1.61
CA GLN A 135 -8.34 2.55 -0.74
C GLN A 135 -6.85 2.84 -0.94
N THR A 136 -6.50 4.12 -0.84
CA THR A 136 -5.11 4.56 -0.68
C THR A 136 -4.82 4.77 0.81
N VAL A 137 -3.83 4.06 1.35
CA VAL A 137 -3.40 4.15 2.75
C VAL A 137 -1.96 4.63 2.85
N THR A 138 -1.67 5.47 3.82
CA THR A 138 -0.31 5.93 4.12
C THR A 138 0.11 5.46 5.51
N VAL A 139 1.29 4.85 5.60
CA VAL A 139 1.98 4.49 6.85
C VAL A 139 3.07 5.53 7.12
N GLY A 140 3.03 6.15 8.29
CA GLY A 140 4.05 7.07 8.80
C GLY A 140 4.92 6.41 9.85
N LEU A 141 6.19 6.17 9.55
CA LEU A 141 7.19 5.71 10.49
C LEU A 141 7.98 6.90 11.04
N ARG A 142 8.10 7.00 12.36
CA ARG A 142 8.91 8.03 13.01
C ARG A 142 10.29 7.47 13.36
N PRO A 143 11.36 7.83 12.62
CA PRO A 143 12.70 7.53 13.10
C PRO A 143 12.98 8.31 14.39
N VAL A 144 13.78 7.74 15.30
CA VAL A 144 14.32 8.48 16.46
C VAL A 144 15.13 9.68 15.98
N ARG A 145 15.87 9.48 14.88
CA ARG A 145 16.61 10.50 14.15
C ARG A 145 16.87 10.01 12.73
N ASN A 146 16.94 10.93 11.78
CA ASN A 146 17.51 10.69 10.46
C ASN A 146 18.93 10.12 10.54
N PRO A 147 19.42 9.47 9.46
CA PRO A 147 20.78 8.93 9.43
C PRO A 147 21.84 9.98 9.71
N ASN A 148 22.98 9.49 10.16
CA ASN A 148 24.21 10.26 10.37
C ASN A 148 24.89 10.55 9.02
N ILE A 149 24.90 9.55 8.14
CA ILE A 149 25.55 9.64 6.84
C ILE A 149 24.51 9.92 5.76
N GLY A 150 24.77 10.93 4.93
CA GLY A 150 23.95 11.25 3.76
C GLY A 150 23.94 10.11 2.73
N GLY A 151 23.04 10.23 1.75
CA GLY A 151 22.91 9.31 0.64
C GLY A 151 21.55 8.63 0.55
N VAL A 152 21.50 7.60 -0.29
CA VAL A 152 20.27 6.90 -0.64
C VAL A 152 20.01 5.73 0.31
N TYR A 153 18.79 5.69 0.84
CA TYR A 153 18.27 4.63 1.69
C TYR A 153 17.08 4.00 0.99
N LEU A 154 17.15 2.69 0.75
CA LEU A 154 16.08 1.92 0.10
C LEU A 154 15.32 1.08 1.12
N PHE A 155 14.01 1.16 1.05
CA PHE A 155 13.08 0.45 1.92
C PHE A 155 12.24 -0.49 1.07
N GLY A 156 12.45 -1.80 1.23
CA GLY A 156 11.59 -2.80 0.62
C GLY A 156 10.25 -2.84 1.33
N VAL A 157 9.16 -2.75 0.57
CA VAL A 157 7.79 -2.79 1.12
C VAL A 157 7.10 -4.07 0.68
N THR A 158 6.51 -4.80 1.63
CA THR A 158 5.77 -6.03 1.36
C THR A 158 4.38 -5.94 2.00
N ALA A 159 3.34 -6.27 1.25
CA ALA A 159 1.94 -6.29 1.72
C ALA A 159 1.46 -7.72 1.94
N PHE A 160 0.58 -7.92 2.91
CA PHE A 160 0.01 -9.22 3.26
C PHE A 160 -1.52 -9.12 3.33
N PRO A 161 -2.25 -10.04 2.66
CA PRO A 161 -3.70 -10.11 2.77
C PRO A 161 -4.13 -10.66 4.14
N VAL A 162 -5.43 -10.68 4.39
CA VAL A 162 -6.00 -11.35 5.56
C VAL A 162 -5.84 -12.87 5.42
N GLY A 163 -5.36 -13.55 6.47
CA GLY A 163 -5.37 -15.01 6.55
C GLY A 163 -4.25 -15.59 7.41
N GLU A 164 -4.44 -16.81 7.92
CA GLU A 164 -3.42 -17.51 8.73
C GLU A 164 -2.16 -17.82 7.92
N LYS A 165 -2.34 -18.19 6.65
CA LYS A 165 -1.26 -18.43 5.67
C LYS A 165 -1.29 -17.36 4.58
N ALA A 166 -1.07 -16.11 4.96
CA ALA A 166 -1.04 -15.01 4.02
C ALA A 166 0.27 -14.96 3.23
N HIS A 167 0.20 -14.94 1.89
CA HIS A 167 1.37 -14.72 1.06
C HIS A 167 1.77 -13.24 1.01
N GLY A 168 3.02 -12.94 1.35
CA GLY A 168 3.54 -11.58 1.30
C GLY A 168 3.94 -11.17 -0.11
N GLN A 169 3.29 -10.14 -0.66
CA GLN A 169 3.65 -9.58 -1.95
C GLN A 169 4.65 -8.42 -1.80
N PHE A 170 5.82 -8.53 -2.43
CA PHE A 170 6.77 -7.43 -2.53
C PHE A 170 6.28 -6.37 -3.51
N LEU A 171 6.22 -5.12 -3.05
CA LEU A 171 5.65 -3.98 -3.79
C LEU A 171 6.72 -3.10 -4.44
N GLY A 172 8.00 -3.35 -4.14
CA GLY A 172 9.12 -2.55 -4.61
C GLY A 172 9.83 -1.77 -3.51
N PHE A 173 10.69 -0.84 -3.94
CA PHE A 173 11.53 -0.05 -3.05
C PHE A 173 11.04 1.39 -2.92
N GLY A 174 10.79 1.82 -1.70
CA GLY A 174 10.71 3.23 -1.33
C GLY A 174 12.11 3.80 -1.22
N ARG A 175 12.40 4.89 -1.95
CA ARG A 175 13.69 5.56 -1.93
C ARG A 175 13.61 6.86 -1.14
N LEU A 176 14.43 6.98 -0.10
CA LEU A 176 14.66 8.25 0.60
C LEU A 176 16.10 8.71 0.38
N HIS A 177 16.30 10.00 0.14
CA HIS A 177 17.62 10.60 0.00
C HIS A 177 17.83 11.57 1.17
N PHE A 178 18.92 11.36 1.91
CA PHE A 178 19.33 12.26 2.98
C PHE A 178 20.55 13.08 2.56
N TYR A 179 20.52 14.37 2.88
CA TYR A 179 21.56 15.33 2.55
C TYR A 179 22.29 15.74 3.81
N ASP A 180 23.59 15.95 3.71
CA ASP A 180 24.37 16.44 4.83
C ASP A 180 23.84 17.79 5.31
N SER A 181 23.84 18.01 6.62
CA SER A 181 23.18 19.16 7.26
C SER A 181 23.68 20.52 6.72
N ARG A 182 24.92 20.57 6.20
CA ARG A 182 25.48 21.76 5.54
C ARG A 182 24.83 22.06 4.19
N ASP A 183 24.49 21.03 3.42
CA ASP A 183 23.90 21.14 2.07
C ASP A 183 22.39 21.34 2.12
N ALA A 184 21.73 20.78 3.14
CA ALA A 184 20.29 20.94 3.36
C ALA A 184 19.90 22.41 3.64
N TRP A 185 20.76 23.17 4.33
CA TRP A 185 20.61 24.63 4.52
C TRP A 185 20.58 25.38 3.18
N PHE A 186 21.53 25.08 2.28
CA PHE A 186 21.64 25.76 0.99
C PHE A 186 20.51 25.43 0.01
N LEU A 187 19.89 24.25 0.13
CA LEU A 187 18.72 23.90 -0.68
C LEU A 187 17.46 24.58 -0.18
N ARG A 188 17.28 24.77 1.13
CA ARG A 188 16.08 25.43 1.67
C ARG A 188 15.92 26.87 1.15
N ASP A 189 17.01 27.60 0.99
CA ASP A 189 16.98 29.02 0.59
C ASP A 189 16.76 29.26 -0.92
N ARG A 190 16.85 28.21 -1.76
CA ARG A 190 16.70 28.33 -3.22
C ARG A 190 15.30 28.05 -3.76
N TRP A 191 14.40 27.47 -2.95
CA TRP A 191 13.02 27.14 -3.38
C TRP A 191 11.94 28.08 -2.82
N PHE A 192 12.33 29.09 -2.03
CA PHE A 192 11.43 30.13 -1.50
C PHE A 192 11.70 31.52 -2.12
N ARG A 193 12.17 31.58 -3.38
CA ARG A 193 12.06 32.77 -4.23
C ARG A 193 11.14 32.49 -5.40
#